data_AF-A0A2E6EJS9-F1
#
_entry.id   AF-A0A2E6EJS9-F1
#
_cell.length_a   1.000
_cell.length_b   1.000
_cell.length_c   1.000
_cell.angle_alpha   90.00
_cell.angle_beta   90.00
_cell.angle_gamma   90.00
#
_symmetry.space_group_name_H-M   'P 1'
#
loop_
_entity.id
_entity.type
_entity.pdbx_description
1 polymer ?
#
loop_
_entity_poly.entity_id
_entity_poly.type
_entity_poly.pdbx_seq_one_letter_code
_entity_poly.pdbx_strand_id
1 'polypeptide(L)'
;MDVDAREVQIMKKCPGCAAPVDPSSLVCSFCGLPCQDIVSAADELRALQELHQASQEMARGGALSGLFGGIGSNMMNNLGMGPQARIARFWQNAFIPRSIDAQCQAVIQMLSMIVVPDGMMQAMQDSMNPTTGKAHSIYFDRAEAVLSAMRIHHAGDPKAAQQVAALEAELIKERGKVRAARRRGWLLYGMLLGGSLAFLGGAALLLLLFS
;
A
#
# COMPACT_ATOMS: atom_id res chain seq x y z
N MET A 1 18.70 -1.09 46.16
CA MET A 1 17.69 -0.31 45.43
C MET A 1 18.44 0.36 44.30
N ASP A 2 18.66 -0.40 43.23
CA ASP A 2 19.40 0.05 42.06
C ASP A 2 18.48 0.96 41.25
N VAL A 3 18.87 2.23 41.19
CA VAL A 3 18.19 3.24 40.39
C VAL A 3 18.61 2.99 38.96
N ASP A 4 17.72 2.39 38.18
CA ASP A 4 17.83 2.23 36.74
C ASP A 4 18.28 3.55 36.10
N ALA A 5 19.55 3.58 35.68
CA ALA A 5 20.06 4.59 34.79
C ALA A 5 19.32 4.43 33.46
N ARG A 6 18.19 5.15 33.31
CA ARG A 6 17.50 5.30 32.04
C ARG A 6 18.46 5.93 31.05
N GLU A 7 19.12 5.08 30.27
CA GLU A 7 19.86 5.45 29.09
C GLU A 7 18.91 6.28 28.21
N VAL A 8 19.16 7.58 28.14
CA VAL A 8 18.45 8.46 27.21
C VAL A 8 18.93 8.04 25.83
N GLN A 9 18.21 7.11 25.19
CA GLN A 9 18.50 6.72 23.82
C GLN A 9 18.33 7.94 22.92
N ILE A 10 19.46 8.48 22.46
CA ILE A 10 19.48 9.60 21.53
C ILE A 10 18.93 9.09 20.20
N MET A 11 17.68 9.44 19.88
CA MET A 11 17.08 9.09 18.60
C MET A 11 17.84 9.76 17.47
N LYS A 12 18.21 8.99 16.44
CA LYS A 12 18.80 9.52 15.21
C LYS A 12 17.71 10.16 14.36
N LYS A 13 18.07 11.11 13.50
CA LYS A 13 17.15 11.68 12.51
C LYS A 13 17.34 10.99 11.17
N CYS A 14 16.24 10.66 10.50
CA CYS A 14 16.26 10.12 9.15
C CYS A 14 16.94 11.12 8.19
N PRO A 15 17.90 10.69 7.36
CA PRO A 15 18.58 11.59 6.44
C PRO A 15 17.66 12.14 5.33
N GLY A 16 16.56 11.44 5.01
CA GLY A 16 15.63 11.85 3.95
C GLY A 16 14.51 12.78 4.42
N CYS A 17 13.93 12.53 5.60
CA CYS A 17 12.75 13.26 6.08
C CYS A 17 12.91 13.91 7.46
N ALA A 18 14.09 13.80 8.08
CA ALA A 18 14.41 14.31 9.42
C ALA A 18 13.55 13.75 10.58
N ALA A 19 12.68 12.77 10.31
CA ALA A 19 11.88 12.10 11.34
C ALA A 19 12.77 11.35 12.34
N PRO A 20 12.36 11.21 13.61
CA PRO A 20 13.10 10.42 14.58
C PRO A 20 13.07 8.93 14.17
N VAL A 21 14.22 8.28 14.23
CA VAL A 21 14.43 6.87 13.90
C VAL A 21 15.24 6.22 15.02
N ASP A 22 14.84 5.01 15.40
CA ASP A 22 15.58 4.19 16.34
C ASP A 22 16.97 3.86 15.74
N PRO A 23 18.07 4.04 16.50
CA PRO A 23 19.42 3.70 16.03
C PRO A 23 19.60 2.27 15.54
N SER A 24 18.70 1.35 15.90
CA SER A 24 18.69 -0.06 15.48
C SER A 24 17.85 -0.34 14.24
N SER A 25 17.01 0.61 13.78
CA SER A 25 16.20 0.44 12.58
C SER A 25 17.03 0.62 11.31
N LEU A 26 16.85 -0.29 10.36
CA LEU A 26 17.49 -0.25 9.05
C LEU A 26 16.79 0.70 8.09
N VAL A 27 15.48 0.91 8.27
CA VAL A 27 14.64 1.74 7.41
C VAL A 27 13.79 2.74 8.19
N CYS A 28 13.53 3.89 7.59
CA CYS A 28 12.66 4.91 8.17
C CYS A 28 11.19 4.50 8.02
N SER A 29 10.48 4.32 9.14
CA SER A 29 9.03 4.02 9.14
C SER A 29 8.16 5.12 8.52
N PHE A 30 8.67 6.35 8.41
CA PHE A 30 7.93 7.48 7.85
C PHE A 30 8.05 7.60 6.33
N CYS A 31 9.27 7.46 5.81
CA CYS A 31 9.55 7.74 4.41
C CYS A 31 10.12 6.55 3.63
N GLY A 32 10.34 5.39 4.26
CA GLY A 32 10.83 4.15 3.62
C GLY A 32 12.33 4.14 3.32
N LEU A 33 13.03 5.26 3.49
CA LEU A 33 14.45 5.37 3.17
C LEU A 33 15.33 4.51 4.11
N PRO A 34 16.32 3.77 3.60
CA PRO A 34 17.31 3.12 4.45
C PRO A 34 18.06 4.17 5.30
N CYS A 35 18.12 3.91 6.60
CA CYS A 35 18.81 4.77 7.58
C CYS A 35 20.20 4.21 7.95
N GLN A 36 20.50 2.99 7.53
CA GLN A 36 21.77 2.30 7.72
C GLN A 36 22.15 1.56 6.44
N ASP A 37 23.44 1.22 6.31
CA ASP A 37 23.93 0.46 5.17
C ASP A 37 23.44 -0.99 5.25
N ILE A 38 22.74 -1.43 4.20
CA ILE A 38 22.22 -2.79 4.07
C ILE A 38 23.24 -3.61 3.28
N VAL A 39 24.13 -4.30 4.01
CA VAL A 39 25.29 -4.98 3.42
C VAL A 39 25.09 -6.48 3.21
N SER A 40 24.19 -7.11 3.98
CA SER A 40 23.95 -8.55 3.90
C SER A 40 22.52 -8.90 3.47
N ALA A 41 22.32 -10.14 2.98
CA ALA A 41 21.00 -10.66 2.67
C ALA A 41 20.10 -10.75 3.92
N ALA A 42 20.69 -11.00 5.10
CA ALA A 42 19.95 -10.98 6.36
C ALA A 42 19.44 -9.57 6.70
N ASP A 43 20.25 -8.55 6.45
CA ASP A 43 19.85 -7.15 6.63
C ASP A 43 18.76 -6.76 5.63
N GLU A 44 18.84 -7.23 4.38
CA GLU A 44 17.79 -7.00 3.37
C GLU A 44 16.45 -7.57 3.85
N LEU A 45 16.44 -8.81 4.37
CA LEU A 45 15.23 -9.44 4.88
C LEU A 45 14.66 -8.72 6.11
N ARG A 46 15.52 -8.32 7.05
CA ARG A 46 15.11 -7.53 8.22
C ARG A 46 14.56 -6.18 7.80
N ALA A 47 15.21 -5.48 6.89
CA ALA A 47 14.77 -4.19 6.38
C ALA A 47 13.43 -4.31 5.62
N LEU A 48 13.20 -5.41 4.89
CA LEU A 48 11.89 -5.70 4.30
C LEU A 48 10.80 -5.92 5.36
N GLN A 49 11.10 -6.64 6.44
CA GLN A 49 10.16 -6.82 7.55
C GLN A 49 9.81 -5.49 8.21
N GLU A 50 10.80 -4.63 8.47
CA GLU A 50 10.60 -3.29 9.02
C GLU A 50 9.79 -2.40 8.05
N LEU A 51 10.06 -2.45 6.74
CA LEU A 51 9.27 -1.75 5.72
C LEU A 51 7.81 -2.22 5.69
N HIS A 52 7.59 -3.54 5.76
CA HIS A 52 6.27 -4.13 5.76
C HIS A 52 5.48 -3.77 7.02
N GLN A 53 6.12 -3.79 8.19
CA GLN A 53 5.50 -3.35 9.43
C GLN A 53 5.12 -1.86 9.35
N ALA A 54 6.04 -1.01 8.89
CA ALA A 54 5.79 0.42 8.73
C ALA A 54 4.65 0.70 7.74
N SER A 55 4.54 -0.06 6.66
CA SER A 55 3.45 0.10 5.70
C SER A 55 2.10 -0.30 6.28
N GLN A 56 2.03 -1.38 7.06
CA GLN A 56 0.82 -1.78 7.77
C GLN A 56 0.40 -0.74 8.79
N GLU A 57 1.35 -0.17 9.54
CA GLU A 57 1.07 0.89 10.52
C GLU A 57 0.54 2.16 9.84
N MET A 58 1.11 2.55 8.69
CA MET A 58 0.58 3.68 7.91
C MET A 58 -0.83 3.40 7.37
N ALA A 59 -1.11 2.18 6.92
CA ALA A 59 -2.44 1.78 6.46
C ALA A 59 -3.46 1.83 7.62
N ARG A 60 -3.08 1.36 8.83
CA ARG A 60 -3.93 1.43 10.04
C ARG A 60 -4.13 2.86 10.54
N GLY A 61 -3.08 3.68 10.56
CA GLY A 61 -3.13 5.08 11.00
C GLY A 61 -3.99 5.96 10.10
N GLY A 62 -4.06 5.65 8.80
CA GLY A 62 -4.99 6.28 7.85
C GLY A 62 -6.46 5.96 8.13
N ALA A 63 -6.77 4.75 8.61
CA ALA A 63 -8.13 4.33 8.94
C ALA A 63 -8.67 5.00 10.21
N LEU A 64 -7.83 5.19 11.23
CA LEU A 64 -8.23 5.87 12.48
C LEU A 64 -8.34 7.39 12.34
N SER A 65 -7.53 8.00 11.46
CA SER A 65 -7.61 9.45 11.19
C SER A 65 -8.89 9.85 10.44
N GLY A 66 -9.55 8.91 9.75
CA GLY A 66 -10.84 9.14 9.07
C GLY A 66 -12.08 9.01 9.97
N LEU A 67 -11.95 8.33 11.12
CA LEU A 67 -13.05 8.12 12.07
C LEU A 67 -12.97 9.01 13.32
N PHE A 68 -11.76 9.45 13.70
CA PHE A 68 -11.54 10.36 14.83
C PHE A 68 -10.70 11.56 14.37
N GLY A 69 -11.35 12.59 13.84
CA GLY A 69 -10.75 13.91 13.65
C GLY A 69 -10.41 14.52 15.01
N GLY A 70 -9.26 14.15 15.60
CA GLY A 70 -8.96 14.48 17.00
C GLY A 70 -7.48 14.53 17.33
N ILE A 71 -6.94 15.76 17.27
CA ILE A 71 -5.87 16.31 18.13
C ILE A 71 -4.41 15.88 17.83
N GLY A 72 -4.14 14.68 17.29
CA GLY A 72 -2.78 14.26 16.89
C GLY A 72 -2.31 14.75 15.51
N SER A 73 -3.24 15.20 14.65
CA SER A 73 -3.01 15.49 13.23
C SER A 73 -2.43 16.88 12.94
N ASN A 74 -2.29 17.74 13.96
CA ASN A 74 -1.95 19.17 13.77
C ASN A 74 -0.48 19.46 13.44
N MET A 75 0.46 18.55 13.72
CA MET A 75 1.86 18.78 13.31
C MET A 75 2.19 18.24 11.90
N MET A 76 1.42 17.28 11.37
CA MET A 76 1.76 16.63 10.08
C MET A 76 0.89 17.07 8.89
N ASN A 77 -0.22 17.79 9.13
CA ASN A 77 -0.97 18.46 8.06
C ASN A 77 -0.20 19.66 7.46
N ASN A 78 0.88 20.14 8.08
CA ASN A 78 1.67 21.29 7.60
C ASN A 78 2.45 21.05 6.29
N LEU A 79 2.48 19.82 5.75
CA LEU A 79 3.10 19.53 4.45
C LEU A 79 2.10 19.32 3.31
N GLY A 80 0.79 19.42 3.56
CA GLY A 80 -0.25 19.31 2.52
C GLY A 80 -0.28 17.98 1.75
N MET A 81 0.52 16.97 2.13
CA MET A 81 0.54 15.67 1.47
C MET A 81 -0.54 14.77 2.07
N GLY A 82 -1.57 14.49 1.27
CA GLY A 82 -2.58 13.50 1.62
C GLY A 82 -1.97 12.11 1.90
N PRO A 83 -2.69 11.21 2.60
CA PRO A 83 -2.20 9.90 2.99
C PRO A 83 -1.66 9.07 1.82
N GLN A 84 -2.20 9.29 0.62
CA GLN A 84 -1.74 8.64 -0.61
C GLN A 84 -0.38 9.12 -1.10
N ALA A 85 -0.15 10.44 -1.08
CA ALA A 85 1.13 11.00 -1.48
C ALA A 85 2.24 10.53 -0.54
N ARG A 86 1.90 10.34 0.74
CA ARG A 86 2.80 9.73 1.72
C ARG A 86 3.12 8.27 1.40
N ILE A 87 2.12 7.42 1.12
CA ILE A 87 2.34 6.01 0.74
C ILE A 87 3.16 5.92 -0.55
N ALA A 88 2.85 6.73 -1.56
CA ALA A 88 3.61 6.78 -2.80
C ALA A 88 5.07 7.14 -2.55
N ARG A 89 5.32 8.22 -1.78
CA ARG A 89 6.68 8.66 -1.44
C ARG A 89 7.42 7.62 -0.60
N PHE A 90 6.73 6.95 0.32
CA PHE A 90 7.30 5.86 1.11
C PHE A 90 7.84 4.75 0.21
N TRP A 91 7.02 4.25 -0.72
CA TRP A 91 7.44 3.17 -1.63
C TRP A 91 8.40 3.61 -2.74
N GLN A 92 8.42 4.89 -3.09
CA GLN A 92 9.42 5.46 -3.99
C GLN A 92 10.82 5.46 -3.35
N ASN A 93 10.92 5.77 -2.07
CA ASN A 93 12.20 5.80 -1.36
C ASN A 93 12.61 4.45 -0.76
N ALA A 94 11.68 3.50 -0.67
CA ALA A 94 11.98 2.16 -0.20
C ALA A 94 13.10 1.54 -1.05
N PHE A 95 14.09 0.93 -0.40
CA PHE A 95 15.19 0.26 -1.10
C PHE A 95 14.69 -0.97 -1.86
N ILE A 96 15.35 -1.32 -2.97
CA ILE A 96 15.09 -2.55 -3.72
C ILE A 96 16.13 -3.59 -3.28
N PRO A 97 15.72 -4.75 -2.74
CA PRO A 97 16.66 -5.81 -2.36
C PRO A 97 17.46 -6.32 -3.57
N ARG A 98 18.67 -6.83 -3.32
CA ARG A 98 19.54 -7.38 -4.38
C ARG A 98 19.50 -8.89 -4.42
N SER A 99 19.36 -9.55 -3.27
CA SER A 99 19.29 -11.01 -3.23
C SER A 99 17.98 -11.53 -3.82
N ILE A 100 18.05 -12.66 -4.53
CA ILE A 100 16.91 -13.30 -5.19
C ILE A 100 15.79 -13.58 -4.16
N ASP A 101 16.14 -14.15 -3.01
CA ASP A 101 15.17 -14.52 -1.99
C ASP A 101 14.47 -13.29 -1.39
N ALA A 102 15.21 -12.19 -1.14
CA ALA A 102 14.62 -10.95 -0.65
C ALA A 102 13.76 -10.26 -1.71
N GLN A 103 14.14 -10.30 -2.99
CA GLN A 103 13.31 -9.78 -4.09
C GLN A 103 11.99 -10.57 -4.21
N CYS A 104 12.04 -11.89 -4.10
CA CYS A 104 10.84 -12.73 -4.08
C CYS A 104 9.92 -12.39 -2.90
N GLN A 105 10.48 -12.28 -1.69
CA GLN A 105 9.69 -11.91 -0.52
C GLN A 105 9.10 -10.50 -0.63
N ALA A 106 9.85 -9.55 -1.19
CA ALA A 106 9.37 -8.20 -1.41
C ALA A 106 8.14 -8.20 -2.34
N VAL A 107 8.18 -8.93 -3.46
CA VAL A 107 7.02 -9.04 -4.36
C VAL A 107 5.82 -9.66 -3.65
N ILE A 108 6.02 -10.76 -2.92
CA ILE A 108 4.94 -11.42 -2.16
C ILE A 108 4.33 -10.47 -1.14
N GLN A 109 5.15 -9.70 -0.42
CA GLN A 109 4.68 -8.69 0.52
C GLN A 109 3.91 -7.55 -0.17
N MET A 110 4.33 -7.12 -1.37
CA MET A 110 3.58 -6.12 -2.13
C MET A 110 2.20 -6.65 -2.53
N LEU A 111 2.14 -7.89 -3.03
CA LEU A 111 0.90 -8.53 -3.43
C LEU A 111 -0.04 -8.76 -2.25
N SER A 112 0.47 -9.10 -1.05
CA SER A 112 -0.37 -9.30 0.14
C SER A 112 -1.00 -8.02 0.69
N MET A 113 -0.48 -6.84 0.34
CA MET A 113 -1.08 -5.55 0.69
C MET A 113 -2.23 -5.14 -0.25
N ILE A 114 -2.45 -5.90 -1.33
CA ILE A 114 -3.54 -5.64 -2.27
C ILE A 114 -4.80 -6.30 -1.72
N VAL A 115 -5.73 -5.48 -1.25
CA VAL A 115 -7.00 -5.95 -0.69
C VAL A 115 -8.00 -6.08 -1.83
N VAL A 116 -8.44 -7.30 -2.10
CA VAL A 116 -9.53 -7.56 -3.04
C VAL A 116 -10.84 -7.66 -2.23
N PRO A 117 -11.85 -6.84 -2.53
CA PRO A 117 -13.11 -6.92 -1.81
C PRO A 117 -13.87 -8.20 -2.18
N ASP A 118 -14.29 -8.95 -1.17
CA ASP A 118 -14.98 -10.23 -1.32
C ASP A 118 -16.49 -10.06 -1.57
N GLY A 119 -17.09 -8.98 -1.04
CA GLY A 119 -18.53 -8.67 -1.18
C GLY A 119 -18.86 -7.65 -2.28
N MET A 120 -20.07 -7.75 -2.84
CA MET A 120 -20.54 -6.78 -3.86
C MET A 120 -20.62 -5.34 -3.34
N MET A 121 -21.09 -5.14 -2.10
CA MET A 121 -21.15 -3.80 -1.48
C MET A 121 -19.76 -3.21 -1.23
N GLN A 122 -18.83 -4.02 -0.72
CA GLN A 122 -17.42 -3.61 -0.54
C GLN A 122 -16.77 -3.30 -1.88
N ALA A 123 -17.02 -4.13 -2.90
CA ALA A 123 -16.51 -3.89 -4.26
C ALA A 123 -17.03 -2.58 -4.86
N MET A 124 -18.28 -2.21 -4.57
CA MET A 124 -18.82 -0.91 -4.97
C MET A 124 -18.15 0.24 -4.22
N GLN A 125 -18.03 0.15 -2.89
CA GLN A 125 -17.34 1.14 -2.06
C GLN A 125 -15.89 1.36 -2.52
N ASP A 126 -15.15 0.28 -2.76
CA ASP A 126 -13.77 0.33 -3.26
C ASP A 126 -13.68 0.88 -4.68
N SER A 127 -14.65 0.58 -5.54
CA SER A 127 -14.69 1.12 -6.91
C SER A 127 -14.91 2.62 -6.95
N MET A 128 -15.67 3.13 -5.98
CA MET A 128 -15.96 4.56 -5.80
C MET A 128 -14.87 5.28 -5.04
N ASN A 129 -14.07 4.57 -4.25
CA ASN A 129 -12.99 5.17 -3.48
C ASN A 129 -11.74 5.36 -4.38
N PRO A 130 -11.43 6.61 -4.82
CA PRO A 130 -10.23 6.86 -5.62
C PRO A 130 -8.94 6.52 -4.84
N THR A 131 -9.04 6.45 -3.51
CA THR A 131 -7.93 6.14 -2.63
C THR A 131 -7.48 4.69 -2.80
N THR A 132 -8.41 3.73 -2.75
CA THR A 132 -8.12 2.31 -2.88
C THR A 132 -7.46 2.01 -4.24
N GLY A 133 -7.99 2.58 -5.32
CA GLY A 133 -7.45 2.38 -6.67
C GLY A 133 -5.99 2.85 -6.85
N LYS A 134 -5.66 4.03 -6.30
CA LYS A 134 -4.29 4.56 -6.32
C LYS A 134 -3.33 3.80 -5.40
N ALA A 135 -3.81 3.27 -4.27
CA ALA A 135 -2.98 2.43 -3.41
C ALA A 135 -2.58 1.13 -4.15
N HIS A 136 -3.54 0.48 -4.82
CA HIS A 136 -3.26 -0.71 -5.63
C HIS A 136 -2.23 -0.45 -6.74
N SER A 137 -2.31 0.70 -7.44
CA SER A 137 -1.31 1.01 -8.46
C SER A 137 0.08 1.15 -7.87
N ILE A 138 0.25 1.80 -6.72
CA ILE A 138 1.56 1.94 -6.06
C ILE A 138 2.17 0.57 -5.75
N TYR A 139 1.38 -0.37 -5.20
CA TYR A 139 1.87 -1.72 -4.88
C TYR A 139 2.21 -2.53 -6.14
N PHE A 140 1.37 -2.44 -7.18
CA PHE A 140 1.65 -3.11 -8.45
C PHE A 140 2.91 -2.55 -9.15
N ASP A 141 3.05 -1.23 -9.23
CA ASP A 141 4.20 -0.58 -9.84
C ASP A 141 5.48 -0.94 -9.08
N ARG A 142 5.39 -1.02 -7.74
CA ARG A 142 6.52 -1.42 -6.91
C ARG A 142 6.91 -2.89 -7.12
N ALA A 143 5.94 -3.79 -7.20
CA ALA A 143 6.19 -5.20 -7.51
C ALA A 143 6.86 -5.35 -8.90
N GLU A 144 6.41 -4.60 -9.90
CA GLU A 144 7.04 -4.58 -11.23
C GLU A 144 8.46 -4.03 -11.24
N ALA A 145 8.73 -3.01 -10.42
CA ALA A 145 10.08 -2.48 -10.25
C ALA A 145 11.02 -3.53 -9.64
N VAL A 146 10.56 -4.28 -8.63
CA VAL A 146 11.34 -5.38 -8.03
C VAL A 146 11.56 -6.51 -9.03
N LEU A 147 10.54 -6.93 -9.79
CA LEU A 147 10.69 -7.93 -10.84
C LEU A 147 11.64 -7.49 -11.94
N SER A 148 11.58 -6.22 -12.34
CA SER A 148 12.51 -5.66 -13.33
C SER A 148 13.94 -5.64 -12.80
N ALA A 149 14.16 -5.26 -11.55
CA ALA A 149 15.46 -5.34 -10.90
C ALA A 149 15.97 -6.79 -10.83
N MET A 150 15.09 -7.75 -10.53
CA MET A 150 15.43 -9.17 -10.50
C MET A 150 15.88 -9.69 -11.87
N ARG A 151 15.19 -9.29 -12.96
CA ARG A 151 15.60 -9.62 -14.34
C ARG A 151 16.97 -9.04 -14.70
N ILE A 152 17.27 -7.81 -14.26
CA ILE A 152 18.53 -7.13 -14.57
C ILE A 152 19.69 -7.69 -13.74
N HIS A 153 19.51 -7.82 -12.42
CA HIS A 153 20.58 -8.24 -11.50
C HIS A 153 20.95 -9.72 -11.64
N HIS A 154 20.00 -10.56 -12.05
CA HIS A 154 20.19 -12.01 -12.15
C HIS A 154 20.02 -12.50 -13.60
N ALA A 155 20.36 -11.65 -14.57
CA ALA A 155 20.32 -12.01 -15.98
C ALA A 155 21.20 -13.24 -16.25
N GLY A 156 20.61 -14.28 -16.84
CA GLY A 156 21.29 -15.54 -17.13
C GLY A 156 21.22 -16.61 -16.03
N ASP A 157 20.66 -16.31 -14.86
CA ASP A 157 20.37 -17.32 -13.84
C ASP A 157 19.02 -18.02 -14.14
N PRO A 158 19.01 -19.34 -14.42
CA PRO A 158 17.78 -20.07 -14.70
C PRO A 158 16.83 -20.14 -13.51
N LYS A 159 17.35 -20.13 -12.27
CA LYS A 159 16.53 -20.14 -11.05
C LYS A 159 15.82 -18.80 -10.90
N ALA A 160 16.52 -17.69 -11.12
CA ALA A 160 15.92 -16.37 -11.10
C ALA A 160 14.86 -16.21 -12.19
N ALA A 161 15.14 -16.69 -13.41
CA ALA A 161 14.18 -16.66 -14.51
C ALA A 161 12.88 -17.42 -14.19
N GLN A 162 12.98 -18.61 -13.59
CA GLN A 162 11.82 -19.39 -13.17
C GLN A 162 11.00 -18.66 -12.10
N GLN A 163 11.66 -18.06 -11.11
CA GLN A 163 10.98 -17.33 -10.05
C GLN A 163 10.32 -16.04 -10.56
N VAL A 164 10.98 -15.30 -11.47
CA VAL A 164 10.38 -14.13 -12.13
C VAL A 164 9.10 -14.53 -12.85
N ALA A 165 9.12 -15.60 -13.64
CA ALA A 165 7.94 -16.06 -14.37
C ALA A 165 6.78 -16.45 -13.43
N ALA A 166 7.09 -17.13 -12.31
CA ALA A 166 6.08 -17.49 -11.31
C ALA A 166 5.46 -16.25 -10.64
N LEU A 167 6.28 -15.26 -10.27
CA LEU A 167 5.81 -14.04 -9.63
C LEU A 167 5.06 -13.12 -10.61
N GLU A 168 5.46 -13.07 -11.88
CA GLU A 168 4.71 -12.38 -12.93
C GLU A 168 3.32 -12.97 -13.13
N ALA A 169 3.21 -14.31 -13.13
CA ALA A 169 1.92 -14.98 -13.22
C ALA A 169 1.01 -14.61 -12.05
N GLU A 170 1.56 -14.57 -10.82
CA GLU A 170 0.79 -14.16 -9.64
C GLU A 170 0.42 -12.66 -9.68
N LEU A 171 1.31 -11.79 -10.15
CA LEU A 171 1.03 -10.37 -10.37
C LEU A 171 -0.14 -10.16 -11.35
N ILE A 172 -0.14 -10.89 -12.47
CA ILE A 172 -1.21 -10.83 -13.49
C ILE A 172 -2.53 -11.32 -12.89
N LYS A 173 -2.49 -12.41 -12.13
CA LYS A 173 -3.66 -12.98 -11.44
C LYS A 173 -4.26 -11.99 -10.44
N GLU A 174 -3.45 -11.35 -9.60
CA GLU A 174 -3.92 -10.34 -8.64
C GLU A 174 -4.49 -9.10 -9.35
N ARG A 175 -3.86 -8.63 -10.44
CA ARG A 175 -4.44 -7.58 -11.30
C ARG A 175 -5.81 -7.98 -11.85
N GLY A 176 -5.95 -9.24 -12.26
CA GLY A 176 -7.21 -9.81 -12.71
C GLY A 176 -8.30 -9.75 -11.64
N LYS A 177 -7.99 -10.16 -10.41
CA LYS A 177 -8.91 -10.11 -9.27
C LYS A 177 -9.38 -8.68 -8.96
N VAL A 178 -8.45 -7.71 -8.89
CA VAL A 178 -8.79 -6.30 -8.66
C VAL A 178 -9.68 -5.74 -9.77
N ARG A 179 -9.38 -6.04 -11.04
CA ARG A 179 -10.22 -5.61 -12.18
C ARG A 179 -11.61 -6.24 -12.13
N ALA A 180 -11.71 -7.53 -11.80
CA ALA A 180 -12.98 -8.23 -11.68
C ALA A 180 -13.82 -7.66 -10.53
N ALA A 181 -13.21 -7.43 -9.36
CA ALA A 181 -13.86 -6.76 -8.24
C ALA A 181 -14.39 -5.37 -8.64
N ARG A 182 -13.57 -4.56 -9.32
CA ARG A 182 -13.98 -3.23 -9.78
C ARG A 182 -15.16 -3.28 -10.75
N ARG A 183 -15.15 -4.22 -11.69
CA ARG A 183 -16.28 -4.42 -12.61
C ARG A 183 -17.56 -4.79 -11.87
N ARG A 184 -17.48 -5.70 -10.88
CA ARG A 184 -18.63 -6.06 -10.02
C ARG A 184 -19.18 -4.85 -9.26
N GLY A 185 -18.30 -4.00 -8.73
CA GLY A 185 -18.69 -2.77 -8.03
C GLY A 185 -19.43 -1.78 -8.95
N TRP A 186 -18.92 -1.56 -10.17
CA TRP A 186 -19.59 -0.71 -11.16
C TRP A 186 -20.94 -1.27 -11.62
N LEU A 187 -21.04 -2.59 -11.80
CA LEU A 187 -22.31 -3.23 -12.14
C LEU A 187 -23.36 -3.01 -11.06
N LEU A 188 -23.01 -3.20 -9.78
CA LEU A 188 -23.93 -2.94 -8.68
C LEU A 188 -24.36 -1.48 -8.63
N TYR A 189 -23.41 -0.55 -8.77
CA TYR A 189 -23.73 0.87 -8.83
C TYR A 189 -24.69 1.22 -9.97
N GLY A 190 -24.43 0.68 -11.16
CA GLY A 190 -25.30 0.86 -12.33
C GLY A 190 -26.72 0.32 -12.09
N MET A 191 -26.86 -0.82 -11.41
CA MET A 191 -28.16 -1.38 -11.03
C MET A 191 -28.91 -0.48 -10.04
N LEU A 192 -28.22 0.05 -9.02
CA LEU A 192 -28.84 0.93 -8.02
C LEU A 192 -29.26 2.28 -8.62
N LEU A 193 -28.43 2.88 -9.46
CA LEU A 193 -28.78 4.12 -10.17
C LEU A 193 -29.90 3.90 -11.19
N GLY A 194 -29.82 2.82 -11.98
CA GLY A 194 -30.85 2.49 -12.97
C GLY A 194 -32.20 2.22 -12.32
N GLY A 195 -32.22 1.46 -11.22
CA GLY A 195 -33.44 1.17 -10.46
C GLY A 195 -34.05 2.41 -9.80
N SER A 196 -33.23 3.29 -9.23
CA SER A 196 -33.71 4.54 -8.62
C SER A 196 -34.26 5.54 -9.65
N LEU A 197 -33.62 5.66 -10.82
CA LEU A 197 -34.14 6.47 -11.93
C LEU A 197 -35.44 5.92 -12.50
N ALA A 198 -35.57 4.61 -12.66
CA ALA A 198 -36.81 3.98 -13.10
C ALA A 198 -37.96 4.21 -12.12
N PHE A 199 -37.68 4.13 -10.81
CA PHE A 199 -38.66 4.41 -9.76
C PHE A 199 -39.11 5.87 -9.75
N LEU A 200 -38.17 6.82 -9.81
CA LEU A 200 -38.47 8.26 -9.86
C LEU A 200 -39.21 8.65 -11.15
N GLY A 201 -38.82 8.09 -12.30
CA GLY A 201 -39.50 8.30 -13.57
C GLY A 201 -40.94 7.74 -13.57
N GLY A 202 -41.14 6.56 -12.99
CA GLY A 202 -42.48 5.98 -12.81
C GLY A 202 -43.36 6.80 -11.86
N ALA A 203 -42.81 7.29 -10.75
CA ALA A 203 -43.51 8.14 -9.81
C ALA A 203 -43.89 9.51 -10.42
N ALA A 204 -43.00 10.12 -11.20
CA ALA A 204 -43.27 11.37 -11.91
C ALA A 204 -44.35 11.18 -13.00
N LEU A 205 -44.33 10.05 -13.72
CA LEU A 205 -45.37 9.73 -14.71
C LEU A 205 -46.74 9.53 -14.03
N LEU A 206 -46.78 8.84 -12.89
CA LEU A 206 -48.02 8.69 -12.11
C LEU A 206 -48.53 10.05 -11.61
N LEU A 207 -47.66 10.92 -11.09
CA LEU A 207 -48.05 12.27 -10.67
C LEU A 207 -48.66 13.07 -11.81
N LEU A 208 -48.08 13.00 -13.03
CA LEU A 208 -48.62 13.68 -14.21
C LEU A 208 -49.96 13.11 -14.71
N LEU A 209 -50.23 11.83 -14.47
CA LEU A 209 -51.49 11.20 -14.87
C LEU A 209 -52.66 11.49 -13.90
N PHE A 210 -52.36 11.88 -12.66
CA PHE A 210 -53.34 12.13 -11.60
C PHE A 210 -53.41 13.58 -11.13
N SER A 211 -52.71 14.50 -11.81
CA SER A 211 -52.77 15.96 -11.63
C SER A 211 -53.56 16.63 -12.75
#